data_AF-A0A318JS62-F1
#
_entry.id   AF-A0A318JS62-F1
#
_cell.length_a   1.000
_cell.length_b   1.000
_cell.length_c   1.000
_cell.angle_alpha   90.00
_cell.angle_beta   90.00
_cell.angle_gamma   90.00
#
_symmetry.space_group_name_H-M   'P 1'
#
loop_
_entity.id
_entity.type
_entity.pdbx_description
1 polymer ?
#
loop_
_entity_poly.entity_id
_entity_poly.type
_entity_poly.pdbx_seq_one_letter_code
_entity_poly.pdbx_strand_id
1 'polypeptide(L)'
;MAHVITDDCCNDTSCLRACPLNCIHPTPDEPGFFDAETLFIDPATCIDCGACTDACPVDAVRPEWKLPLTQAHQADRNAEYFATRPVPYRSLASEPRMPVLLPRDGVLRVAIIGAGPSGLYAASELLRHARVRIDIYERRPEPGGLVRYGVLPDQPSTKSVMREFGDVLADRRVRLFLDTDFRHPDQLAELLSTHHAVILATGAVAGRRLTVPGNELAGNISGVELAGWVNGHQLGPRQAPDLSTPRAVVIGNGNVALDAARILLLPPRELSALALPADAWKTLAQSRIREVVIVGRRGPREAAFTASTLRAFSRYPDIAVHVDAGPDEPVNLDTRVVKFRFWTEPLAIVGESTVRQIILTSTARPEKPETLPTGLIVHAIGNTVDPPADLALDHDTGAVRHRAGRVIDATGLYVAGWLKRGPRGKIGVNRPCSRETALSVLEDFRDGLLPGQANHRRNRSVRG
;
A
#
# COMPACT_ATOMS: atom_id res chain seq x y z
N MET A 1 13.92 -25.22 16.94
CA MET A 1 14.16 -23.76 16.83
C MET A 1 13.21 -23.26 15.76
N ALA A 2 12.60 -22.09 15.94
CA ALA A 2 11.57 -21.63 15.03
C ALA A 2 12.11 -20.58 14.04
N HIS A 3 11.39 -20.41 12.94
CA HIS A 3 11.48 -19.20 12.15
C HIS A 3 10.62 -18.10 12.78
N VAL A 4 10.98 -16.84 12.52
CA VAL A 4 10.38 -15.64 13.11
C VAL A 4 10.05 -14.67 11.98
N ILE A 5 8.88 -14.02 12.05
CA ILE A 5 8.53 -12.89 11.17
C ILE A 5 8.92 -11.57 11.84
N THR A 6 9.67 -10.73 11.12
CA THR A 6 10.15 -9.42 11.58
C THR A 6 9.19 -8.28 11.20
N ASP A 7 9.44 -7.09 11.74
CA ASP A 7 8.72 -5.85 11.39
C ASP A 7 8.81 -5.46 9.90
N ASP A 8 9.71 -6.07 9.12
CA ASP A 8 9.84 -5.81 7.69
C ASP A 8 8.69 -6.47 6.88
N CYS A 9 7.85 -7.28 7.53
CA CYS A 9 6.71 -7.94 6.91
C CYS A 9 5.71 -6.95 6.27
N CYS A 10 5.46 -7.17 4.99
CA CYS A 10 4.48 -6.42 4.19
C CYS A 10 3.13 -7.14 4.04
N ASN A 11 2.91 -8.22 4.80
CA ASN A 11 1.75 -9.11 4.77
C ASN A 11 1.49 -9.77 3.42
N ASP A 12 2.53 -9.99 2.60
CA ASP A 12 2.39 -10.53 1.23
C ASP A 12 1.65 -11.88 1.17
N THR A 13 1.70 -12.66 2.25
CA THR A 13 1.08 -13.98 2.43
C THR A 13 1.68 -15.14 1.61
N SER A 14 2.73 -14.94 0.81
CA SER A 14 3.42 -16.07 0.15
C SER A 14 3.93 -17.12 1.13
N CYS A 15 4.40 -16.69 2.31
CA CYS A 15 4.84 -17.60 3.38
C CYS A 15 3.71 -18.50 3.92
N LEU A 16 2.44 -18.05 3.89
CA LEU A 16 1.30 -18.86 4.34
C LEU A 16 1.12 -20.09 3.44
N ARG A 17 1.26 -19.91 2.12
CA ARG A 17 1.11 -20.98 1.13
C ARG A 17 2.27 -21.96 1.15
N ALA A 18 3.46 -21.48 1.50
CA ALA A 18 4.67 -22.29 1.54
C ALA A 18 4.81 -23.10 2.84
N CYS A 19 4.14 -22.69 3.93
CA CYS A 19 4.28 -23.36 5.22
C CYS A 19 3.57 -24.72 5.24
N PRO A 20 4.29 -25.84 5.37
CA PRO A 20 3.68 -27.17 5.33
C PRO A 20 2.81 -27.46 6.56
N LEU A 21 3.05 -26.76 7.68
CA LEU A 21 2.35 -26.96 8.94
C LEU A 21 1.27 -25.91 9.23
N ASN A 22 1.09 -24.94 8.32
CA ASN A 22 0.14 -23.85 8.49
C ASN A 22 0.31 -23.11 9.83
N CYS A 23 1.55 -22.90 10.26
CA CYS A 23 1.85 -22.29 11.56
C CYS A 23 1.97 -20.76 11.51
N ILE A 24 1.49 -20.13 10.43
CA ILE A 24 1.66 -18.69 10.21
C ILE A 24 0.28 -18.02 10.20
N HIS A 25 0.10 -17.02 11.06
CA HIS A 25 -1.20 -16.40 11.32
C HIS A 25 -1.09 -14.87 11.47
N PRO A 26 -2.17 -14.11 11.25
CA PRO A 26 -3.46 -14.58 10.79
C PRO A 26 -3.47 -14.98 9.31
N THR A 27 -4.34 -15.90 8.92
CA THR A 27 -4.64 -16.25 7.52
C THR A 27 -5.75 -15.37 6.94
N PRO A 28 -5.91 -15.25 5.61
CA PRO A 28 -6.91 -14.37 5.01
C PRO A 28 -8.37 -14.65 5.40
N ASP A 29 -8.68 -15.88 5.81
CA ASP A 29 -10.00 -16.30 6.29
C ASP A 29 -10.21 -16.06 7.79
N GLU A 30 -9.16 -15.68 8.52
CA GLU A 30 -9.24 -15.41 9.95
C GLU A 30 -9.70 -13.98 10.25
N PRO A 31 -10.52 -13.80 11.30
CA PRO A 31 -10.91 -12.47 11.76
C PRO A 31 -9.68 -11.60 12.05
N GLY A 32 -9.72 -10.34 11.60
CA GLY A 32 -8.66 -9.37 11.85
C GLY A 32 -7.47 -9.45 10.89
N PHE A 33 -7.44 -10.34 9.90
CA PHE A 33 -6.35 -10.38 8.90
C PHE A 33 -6.11 -9.04 8.21
N PHE A 34 -7.18 -8.35 7.79
CA PHE A 34 -7.07 -7.07 7.09
C PHE A 34 -6.60 -5.92 7.98
N ASP A 35 -6.72 -6.07 9.30
CA ASP A 35 -6.32 -5.09 10.31
C ASP A 35 -4.97 -5.47 10.96
N ALA A 36 -4.47 -6.68 10.73
CA ALA A 36 -3.25 -7.19 11.32
C ALA A 36 -2.02 -6.41 10.81
N GLU A 37 -1.22 -5.91 11.75
CA GLU A 37 -0.01 -5.15 11.41
C GLU A 37 1.07 -6.02 10.74
N THR A 38 1.12 -7.29 11.11
CA THR A 38 2.10 -8.27 10.65
C THR A 38 1.48 -9.67 10.73
N LEU A 39 2.19 -10.64 10.16
CA LEU A 39 1.99 -12.06 10.38
C LEU A 39 2.96 -12.56 11.48
N PHE A 40 2.65 -13.70 12.08
CA PHE A 40 3.39 -14.33 13.16
C PHE A 40 3.53 -15.83 12.90
N ILE A 41 4.68 -16.41 13.26
CA ILE A 41 4.95 -17.85 13.19
C ILE A 41 4.81 -18.44 14.58
N ASP A 42 4.04 -19.52 14.73
CA ASP A 42 3.92 -20.25 15.99
C ASP A 42 5.21 -21.05 16.23
N PRO A 43 6.01 -20.68 17.25
CA PRO A 43 7.27 -21.38 17.52
C PRO A 43 7.07 -22.80 18.04
N ALA A 44 5.90 -23.13 18.60
CA ALA A 44 5.60 -24.48 19.09
C ALA A 44 5.27 -25.44 17.93
N THR A 45 4.68 -24.94 16.85
CA THR A 45 4.33 -25.73 15.67
C THR A 45 5.45 -25.73 14.61
N CYS A 46 6.28 -24.69 14.53
CA CYS A 46 7.31 -24.56 13.51
C CYS A 46 8.35 -25.70 13.54
N ILE A 47 8.57 -26.36 12.40
CA ILE A 47 9.57 -27.43 12.20
C ILE A 47 10.88 -26.98 11.53
N ASP A 48 11.11 -25.67 11.43
CA ASP A 48 12.36 -25.10 10.89
C ASP A 48 12.71 -25.48 9.42
N CYS A 49 11.72 -25.85 8.60
CA CYS A 49 11.97 -26.34 7.24
C CYS A 49 12.47 -25.27 6.23
N GLY A 50 12.36 -23.98 6.56
CA GLY A 50 12.85 -22.89 5.71
C GLY A 50 11.96 -22.47 4.53
N ALA A 51 10.89 -23.22 4.19
CA ALA A 51 10.05 -22.93 3.02
C ALA A 51 9.44 -21.51 3.03
N CYS A 52 9.11 -20.98 4.21
CA CYS A 52 8.57 -19.63 4.37
C CYS A 52 9.62 -18.52 4.17
N THR A 53 10.90 -18.81 4.38
CA THR A 53 12.02 -17.89 4.13
C THR A 53 12.18 -17.67 2.64
N ASP A 54 12.26 -18.74 1.86
CA ASP A 54 12.43 -18.68 0.40
C ASP A 54 11.21 -18.04 -0.29
N ALA A 55 10.02 -18.27 0.26
CA ALA A 55 8.78 -17.69 -0.26
C ALA A 55 8.58 -16.22 0.12
N CYS A 56 9.32 -15.67 1.09
CA CYS A 56 9.10 -14.30 1.55
C CYS A 56 9.74 -13.32 0.57
N PRO A 57 8.96 -12.50 -0.16
CA PRO A 57 9.53 -11.63 -1.19
C PRO A 57 10.34 -10.47 -0.61
N VAL A 58 10.18 -10.20 0.70
CA VAL A 58 10.78 -9.06 1.41
C VAL A 58 11.80 -9.46 2.49
N ASP A 59 12.20 -10.73 2.54
CA ASP A 59 13.24 -11.23 3.46
C ASP A 59 12.92 -10.98 4.95
N ALA A 60 11.62 -10.95 5.28
CA ALA A 60 11.09 -10.69 6.63
C ALA A 60 10.94 -11.95 7.49
N VAL A 61 11.08 -13.14 6.91
CA VAL A 61 11.08 -14.41 7.64
C VAL A 61 12.54 -14.84 7.84
N ARG A 62 12.94 -15.09 9.09
CA ARG A 62 14.33 -15.47 9.43
C ARG A 62 14.34 -16.54 10.50
N PRO A 63 15.30 -17.48 10.49
CA PRO A 63 15.48 -18.36 11.63
C PRO A 63 15.91 -17.52 12.85
N GLU A 64 15.34 -17.83 14.01
CA GLU A 64 15.52 -17.06 15.26
C GLU A 64 16.99 -16.79 15.58
N TRP A 65 17.84 -17.81 15.44
CA TRP A 65 19.27 -17.74 15.74
C TRP A 65 20.09 -16.86 14.76
N LYS A 66 19.51 -16.46 13.62
CA LYS A 66 20.13 -15.49 12.69
C LYS A 66 19.61 -14.06 12.91
N LEU A 67 18.74 -13.81 13.87
CA LEU A 67 18.27 -12.45 14.16
C LEU A 67 19.41 -11.62 14.76
N PRO A 68 19.66 -10.39 14.26
CA PRO A 68 20.56 -9.47 14.94
C PRO A 68 20.00 -9.11 16.32
N LEU A 69 20.88 -8.78 17.27
CA LEU A 69 20.46 -8.42 18.64
C LEU A 69 19.40 -7.31 18.69
N THR A 70 19.46 -6.36 17.76
CA THR A 70 18.47 -5.28 17.61
C THR A 70 17.06 -5.77 17.26
N GLN A 71 16.93 -7.00 16.75
CA GLN A 71 15.68 -7.66 16.38
C GLN A 71 15.36 -8.88 17.26
N ALA A 72 16.09 -9.14 18.35
CA ALA A 72 15.85 -10.30 19.21
C ALA A 72 14.40 -10.36 19.75
N HIS A 73 13.83 -9.19 20.08
CA HIS A 73 12.44 -9.05 20.54
C HIS A 73 11.38 -9.59 19.57
N GLN A 74 11.72 -9.83 18.30
CA GLN A 74 10.77 -10.37 17.32
C GLN A 74 10.37 -11.80 17.66
N ALA A 75 11.27 -12.60 18.24
CA ALA A 75 10.97 -13.97 18.64
C ALA A 75 9.88 -13.99 19.73
N ASP A 76 10.05 -13.16 20.77
CA ASP A 76 9.08 -13.00 21.86
C ASP A 76 7.72 -12.57 21.32
N ARG A 77 7.68 -11.62 20.38
CA ARG A 77 6.43 -11.14 19.77
C ARG A 77 5.70 -12.21 18.98
N ASN A 78 6.43 -13.08 18.28
CA ASN A 78 5.84 -14.20 17.56
C ASN A 78 5.21 -15.19 18.56
N ALA A 79 5.91 -15.52 19.65
CA ALA A 79 5.38 -16.39 20.70
C ALA A 79 4.16 -15.78 21.43
N GLU A 80 4.22 -14.49 21.80
CA GLU A 80 3.17 -13.78 22.55
C GLU A 80 1.84 -13.73 21.77
N TYR A 81 1.91 -13.61 20.44
CA TYR A 81 0.72 -13.65 19.60
C TYR A 81 -0.10 -14.92 19.84
N PHE A 82 0.55 -16.09 19.90
CA PHE A 82 -0.12 -17.39 20.10
C PHE A 82 -0.45 -17.67 21.57
N ALA A 83 0.31 -17.12 22.52
CA ALA A 83 -0.02 -17.19 23.94
C ALA A 83 -1.38 -16.53 24.25
N THR A 84 -1.71 -15.45 23.55
CA THR A 84 -2.97 -14.72 23.70
C THR A 84 -4.05 -15.17 22.72
N ARG A 85 -3.68 -15.89 21.65
CA ARG A 85 -4.58 -16.38 20.59
C ARG A 85 -4.21 -17.82 20.22
N PRO A 86 -4.50 -18.81 21.08
CA PRO A 86 -4.24 -20.20 20.73
C PRO A 86 -5.08 -20.57 19.51
N VAL A 87 -4.41 -20.84 18.40
CA VAL A 87 -5.06 -21.29 17.18
C VAL A 87 -5.21 -22.81 17.29
N PRO A 88 -6.44 -23.37 17.29
CA PRO A 88 -6.59 -24.82 17.25
C PRO A 88 -5.91 -25.33 15.99
N TYR A 89 -5.12 -26.40 16.09
CA TYR A 89 -4.49 -27.05 14.94
C TYR A 89 -5.57 -27.36 13.90
N ARG A 90 -5.70 -26.49 12.89
CA ARG A 90 -6.60 -26.70 11.77
C ARG A 90 -5.83 -27.52 10.76
N SER A 91 -6.45 -28.61 10.28
CA SER A 91 -6.03 -29.20 9.02
C SER A 91 -5.93 -28.09 7.98
N LEU A 92 -4.81 -28.04 7.24
CA LEU A 92 -4.54 -27.11 6.13
C LEU A 92 -5.85 -26.52 5.59
N ALA A 93 -6.10 -25.23 5.84
CA ALA A 93 -7.25 -24.56 5.27
C ALA A 93 -7.21 -24.87 3.77
N SER A 94 -8.20 -25.62 3.28
CA SER A 94 -8.19 -26.08 1.91
C SER A 94 -8.32 -24.84 1.05
N GLU A 95 -7.20 -24.41 0.44
CA GLU A 95 -7.23 -23.30 -0.50
C GLU A 95 -8.38 -23.54 -1.48
N PRO A 96 -9.20 -22.52 -1.80
CA PRO A 96 -10.27 -22.67 -2.78
C PRO A 96 -9.70 -23.31 -4.04
N ARG A 97 -10.30 -24.44 -4.46
CA ARG A 97 -9.84 -25.15 -5.65
C ARG A 97 -9.97 -24.20 -6.83
N MET A 98 -8.83 -23.91 -7.44
CA MET A 98 -8.76 -23.03 -8.58
C MET A 98 -9.55 -23.64 -9.76
N PRO A 99 -10.46 -22.88 -10.42
CA PRO A 99 -11.25 -23.41 -11.52
C PRO A 99 -10.37 -23.96 -12.64
N VAL A 100 -10.56 -25.22 -13.03
CA VAL A 100 -9.78 -25.83 -14.11
C VAL A 100 -10.31 -25.36 -15.46
N LEU A 101 -9.48 -24.66 -16.24
CA LEU A 101 -9.78 -24.34 -17.63
C LEU A 101 -9.46 -25.53 -18.54
N LEU A 102 -10.47 -26.09 -19.17
CA LEU A 102 -10.35 -27.23 -20.08
C LEU A 102 -10.02 -26.76 -21.50
N PRO A 103 -9.40 -27.58 -22.37
CA PRO A 103 -9.10 -27.22 -23.76
C PRO A 103 -10.31 -26.71 -24.56
N ARG A 104 -11.50 -27.21 -24.23
CA ARG A 104 -12.77 -26.83 -24.87
C ARG A 104 -13.18 -25.37 -24.60
N ASP A 105 -12.63 -24.74 -23.56
CA ASP A 105 -13.03 -23.41 -23.11
C ASP A 105 -12.35 -22.28 -23.91
N GLY A 106 -11.34 -22.61 -24.74
CA GLY A 106 -10.56 -21.60 -25.49
C GLY A 106 -9.49 -20.89 -24.63
N VAL A 107 -8.82 -19.89 -25.19
CA VAL A 107 -7.79 -19.11 -24.48
C VAL A 107 -8.43 -17.87 -23.86
N LEU A 108 -8.37 -17.76 -22.54
CA LEU A 108 -8.86 -16.60 -21.79
C LEU A 108 -7.93 -15.39 -22.03
N ARG A 109 -8.44 -14.37 -22.71
CA ARG A 109 -7.81 -13.05 -22.87
C ARG A 109 -8.31 -12.08 -21.80
N VAL A 110 -7.41 -11.53 -21.00
CA VAL A 110 -7.71 -10.57 -19.91
C VAL A 110 -6.91 -9.29 -20.11
N ALA A 111 -7.56 -8.14 -20.02
CA ALA A 111 -6.89 -6.85 -19.89
C ALA A 111 -6.83 -6.45 -18.41
N ILE A 112 -5.70 -5.92 -17.96
CA ILE A 112 -5.52 -5.40 -16.59
C ILE A 112 -5.08 -3.95 -16.70
N ILE A 113 -5.85 -3.03 -16.12
CA ILE A 113 -5.56 -1.60 -16.11
C ILE A 113 -4.93 -1.23 -14.76
N GLY A 114 -3.62 -1.01 -14.77
CA GLY A 114 -2.77 -0.70 -13.63
C GLY A 114 -1.74 -1.80 -13.37
N ALA A 115 -0.45 -1.46 -13.43
CA ALA A 115 0.68 -2.35 -13.17
C ALA A 115 1.22 -2.17 -11.72
N GLY A 116 0.33 -1.88 -10.77
CA GLY A 116 0.64 -1.91 -9.34
C GLY A 116 0.46 -3.31 -8.73
N PRO A 117 0.66 -3.45 -7.40
CA PRO A 117 0.57 -4.75 -6.73
C PRO A 117 -0.72 -5.52 -7.01
N SER A 118 -1.88 -4.86 -6.98
CA SER A 118 -3.16 -5.54 -7.24
C SER A 118 -3.28 -6.10 -8.65
N GLY A 119 -2.82 -5.36 -9.67
CA GLY A 119 -2.85 -5.83 -11.05
C GLY A 119 -1.88 -6.99 -11.26
N LEU A 120 -0.69 -6.89 -10.68
CA LEU A 120 0.37 -7.90 -10.82
C LEU A 120 0.08 -9.17 -10.01
N TYR A 121 -0.54 -9.07 -8.82
CA TYR A 121 -1.05 -10.24 -8.10
C TYR A 121 -2.22 -10.91 -8.84
N ALA A 122 -3.13 -10.13 -9.44
CA ALA A 122 -4.20 -10.70 -10.27
C ALA A 122 -3.62 -11.46 -11.47
N ALA A 123 -2.62 -10.88 -12.14
CA ALA A 123 -1.91 -11.53 -13.23
C ALA A 123 -1.21 -12.82 -12.77
N SER A 124 -0.47 -12.77 -11.66
CA SER A 124 0.22 -13.94 -11.07
C SER A 124 -0.76 -15.10 -10.82
N GLU A 125 -1.93 -14.82 -10.23
CA GLU A 125 -2.95 -15.84 -9.99
C GLU A 125 -3.56 -16.40 -11.28
N LEU A 126 -3.82 -15.56 -12.28
CA LEU A 126 -4.33 -16.01 -13.60
C LEU A 126 -3.30 -16.86 -14.37
N LEU A 127 -2.01 -16.53 -14.26
CA LEU A 127 -0.91 -17.22 -14.95
C LEU A 127 -0.68 -18.66 -14.46
N ARG A 128 -1.30 -19.06 -13.36
CA ARG A 128 -1.36 -20.46 -12.93
C ARG A 128 -2.09 -21.38 -13.92
N HIS A 129 -2.78 -20.81 -14.91
CA HIS A 129 -3.41 -21.53 -16.02
C HIS A 129 -2.66 -21.35 -17.34
N ALA A 130 -2.33 -22.45 -18.01
CA ALA A 130 -1.62 -22.43 -19.30
C ALA A 130 -2.39 -21.72 -20.44
N ARG A 131 -3.71 -21.54 -20.32
CA ARG A 131 -4.60 -21.06 -21.40
C ARG A 131 -5.08 -19.64 -21.16
N VAL A 132 -4.19 -18.77 -20.68
CA VAL A 132 -4.46 -17.35 -20.43
C VAL A 132 -3.49 -16.49 -21.23
N ARG A 133 -3.97 -15.34 -21.73
CA ARG A 133 -3.16 -14.24 -22.26
C ARG A 133 -3.56 -12.95 -21.54
N ILE A 134 -2.59 -12.16 -21.14
CA ILE A 134 -2.80 -10.98 -20.32
C ILE A 134 -2.16 -9.77 -20.99
N ASP A 135 -2.95 -8.73 -21.19
CA ASP A 135 -2.45 -7.41 -21.58
C ASP A 135 -2.55 -6.49 -20.36
N ILE A 136 -1.43 -5.97 -19.89
CA ILE A 136 -1.36 -5.04 -18.76
C ILE A 136 -1.11 -3.63 -19.30
N TYR A 137 -1.96 -2.70 -18.92
CA TYR A 137 -1.88 -1.30 -19.31
C TYR A 137 -1.51 -0.45 -18.09
N GLU A 138 -0.49 0.37 -18.21
CA GLU A 138 -0.02 1.27 -17.16
C GLU A 138 0.06 2.69 -17.71
N ARG A 139 -0.53 3.65 -16.99
CA ARG A 139 -0.53 5.06 -17.38
C ARG A 139 0.82 5.75 -17.17
N ARG A 140 1.74 5.06 -16.50
CA ARG A 140 3.09 5.53 -16.15
C ARG A 140 4.14 4.87 -17.06
N PRO A 141 5.34 5.47 -17.16
CA PRO A 141 6.44 4.90 -17.95
C PRO A 141 7.11 3.69 -17.28
N GLU A 142 6.73 3.34 -16.04
CA GLU A 142 7.28 2.19 -15.33
C GLU A 142 6.21 1.46 -14.51
N PRO A 143 6.26 0.11 -14.44
CA PRO A 143 5.39 -0.67 -13.59
C PRO A 143 5.83 -0.64 -12.11
N GLY A 144 4.98 -1.19 -11.25
CA GLY A 144 5.25 -1.36 -9.82
C GLY A 144 4.33 -0.55 -8.90
N GLY A 145 3.55 0.38 -9.46
CA GLY A 145 2.60 1.16 -8.68
C GLY A 145 3.24 1.84 -7.46
N LEU A 146 2.48 1.93 -6.37
CA LEU A 146 2.95 2.54 -5.11
C LEU A 146 4.15 1.84 -4.47
N VAL A 147 4.53 0.62 -4.88
CA VAL A 147 5.80 0.03 -4.42
C VAL A 147 6.99 0.81 -4.99
N ARG A 148 6.90 1.22 -6.26
CA ARG A 148 7.92 2.05 -6.90
C ARG A 148 7.89 3.49 -6.39
N TYR A 149 6.73 4.14 -6.44
CA TYR A 149 6.64 5.59 -6.22
C TYR A 149 6.04 6.03 -4.88
N GLY A 150 5.52 5.09 -4.06
CA GLY A 150 4.89 5.39 -2.76
C GLY A 150 5.72 4.92 -1.56
N VAL A 151 6.25 3.70 -1.60
CA VAL A 151 7.19 3.20 -0.58
C VAL A 151 8.45 4.05 -0.65
N LEU A 152 8.90 4.56 0.49
CA LEU A 152 10.03 5.47 0.54
C LEU A 152 11.37 4.76 0.30
N PRO A 153 12.42 5.47 -0.18
CA PRO A 153 13.73 4.89 -0.46
C PRO A 153 14.44 4.25 0.75
N ASP A 154 14.13 4.68 1.98
CA ASP A 154 14.65 4.12 3.23
C ASP A 154 14.00 2.77 3.61
N GLN A 155 13.08 2.25 2.78
CA GLN A 155 12.38 0.98 2.98
C GLN A 155 12.74 -0.06 1.89
N PRO A 156 14.02 -0.42 1.71
CA PRO A 156 14.46 -1.28 0.60
C PRO A 156 13.88 -2.70 0.67
N SER A 157 13.72 -3.26 1.88
CA SER A 157 13.08 -4.57 2.07
C SER A 157 11.65 -4.57 1.51
N THR A 158 10.84 -3.55 1.82
CA THR A 158 9.47 -3.47 1.29
C THR A 158 9.44 -3.34 -0.24
N LYS A 159 10.38 -2.61 -0.85
CA LYS A 159 10.50 -2.49 -2.32
C LYS A 159 10.89 -3.80 -3.01
N SER A 160 11.51 -4.74 -2.29
CA SER A 160 12.02 -5.97 -2.90
C SER A 160 10.93 -6.94 -3.39
N VAL A 161 9.66 -6.72 -3.00
CA VAL A 161 8.49 -7.36 -3.64
C VAL A 161 8.42 -7.16 -5.15
N MET A 162 9.08 -6.12 -5.68
CA MET A 162 9.22 -5.89 -7.11
C MET A 162 9.90 -7.05 -7.86
N ARG A 163 10.69 -7.92 -7.19
CA ARG A 163 11.32 -9.08 -7.83
C ARG A 163 10.28 -10.06 -8.36
N GLU A 164 9.30 -10.44 -7.53
CA GLU A 164 8.20 -11.32 -7.93
C GLU A 164 7.40 -10.72 -9.09
N PHE A 165 7.18 -9.40 -9.06
CA PHE A 165 6.51 -8.70 -10.15
C PHE A 165 7.31 -8.72 -11.45
N GLY A 166 8.64 -8.73 -11.38
CA GLY A 166 9.50 -8.92 -12.54
C GLY A 166 9.25 -10.27 -13.22
N ASP A 167 9.08 -11.34 -12.45
CA ASP A 167 8.80 -12.69 -12.99
C ASP A 167 7.46 -12.74 -13.72
N VAL A 168 6.43 -12.09 -13.16
CA VAL A 168 5.11 -11.97 -13.81
C VAL A 168 5.21 -11.24 -15.14
N LEU A 169 5.94 -10.12 -15.18
CA LEU A 169 6.10 -9.31 -16.39
C LEU A 169 6.96 -9.99 -17.46
N ALA A 170 7.84 -10.92 -17.06
CA ALA A 170 8.69 -11.68 -17.98
C ALA A 170 7.98 -12.89 -18.62
N ASP A 171 6.78 -13.27 -18.15
CA ASP A 171 6.02 -14.39 -18.71
C ASP A 171 5.60 -14.10 -20.16
N ARG A 172 5.84 -15.05 -21.07
CA ARG A 172 5.54 -14.92 -22.51
C ARG A 172 4.05 -14.71 -22.82
N ARG A 173 3.16 -14.99 -21.86
CA ARG A 173 1.70 -14.78 -21.98
C ARG A 173 1.28 -13.37 -21.58
N VAL A 174 2.20 -12.55 -21.07
CA VAL A 174 1.97 -11.17 -20.62
C VAL A 174 2.53 -10.20 -21.65
N ARG A 175 1.76 -9.15 -21.96
CA ARG A 175 2.23 -7.97 -22.69
C ARG A 175 2.00 -6.74 -21.84
N LEU A 176 3.02 -5.88 -21.73
CA LEU A 176 2.95 -4.63 -20.97
C LEU A 176 2.90 -3.44 -21.93
N PHE A 177 1.91 -2.59 -21.74
CA PHE A 177 1.71 -1.33 -22.46
C PHE A 177 1.86 -0.18 -21.47
N LEU A 178 2.94 0.56 -21.58
CA LEU A 178 3.25 1.72 -20.74
C LEU A 178 2.66 2.99 -21.34
N ASP A 179 2.60 4.06 -20.54
CA ASP A 179 2.06 5.36 -20.93
C ASP A 179 0.66 5.28 -21.59
N THR A 180 -0.14 4.29 -21.16
CA THR A 180 -1.46 4.00 -21.70
C THR A 180 -2.50 4.04 -20.58
N ASP A 181 -3.47 4.95 -20.68
CA ASP A 181 -4.51 5.16 -19.67
C ASP A 181 -5.90 4.97 -20.27
N PHE A 182 -6.81 4.40 -19.48
CA PHE A 182 -8.21 4.20 -19.84
C PHE A 182 -9.05 4.93 -18.81
N ARG A 183 -9.82 5.92 -19.24
CA ARG A 183 -10.62 6.78 -18.35
C ARG A 183 -12.09 6.84 -18.72
N HIS A 184 -12.43 6.58 -19.97
CA HIS A 184 -13.78 6.78 -20.48
C HIS A 184 -14.50 5.44 -20.74
N PRO A 185 -15.84 5.40 -20.59
CA PRO A 185 -16.63 4.17 -20.75
C PRO A 185 -16.48 3.50 -22.13
N ASP A 186 -16.38 4.30 -23.20
CA ASP A 186 -16.18 3.84 -24.57
C ASP A 186 -14.86 3.08 -24.75
N GLN A 187 -13.78 3.55 -24.13
CA GLN A 187 -12.48 2.88 -24.16
C GLN A 187 -12.54 1.51 -23.44
N LEU A 188 -13.29 1.42 -22.34
CA LEU A 188 -13.49 0.15 -21.64
C LEU A 188 -14.35 -0.82 -22.46
N ALA A 189 -15.37 -0.31 -23.16
CA ALA A 189 -16.18 -1.10 -24.07
C ALA A 189 -15.35 -1.63 -25.25
N GLU A 190 -14.42 -0.84 -25.78
CA GLU A 190 -13.47 -1.26 -26.81
C GLU A 190 -12.57 -2.40 -26.31
N LEU A 191 -12.03 -2.30 -25.09
CA LEU A 191 -11.25 -3.38 -24.49
C LEU A 191 -12.06 -4.67 -24.36
N LEU A 192 -13.33 -4.57 -23.93
CA LEU A 192 -14.24 -5.72 -23.81
C LEU A 192 -14.65 -6.31 -25.17
N SER A 193 -14.43 -5.61 -26.28
CA SER A 193 -14.64 -6.17 -27.63
C SER A 193 -13.50 -7.12 -28.05
N THR A 194 -12.30 -6.96 -27.47
CA THR A 194 -11.09 -7.73 -27.81
C THR A 194 -10.68 -8.72 -26.72
N HIS A 195 -11.05 -8.43 -25.46
CA HIS A 195 -10.77 -9.23 -24.27
C HIS A 195 -12.08 -9.81 -23.71
N HIS A 196 -11.99 -10.96 -23.04
CA HIS A 196 -13.16 -11.53 -22.37
C HIS A 196 -13.42 -10.85 -21.02
N ALA A 197 -12.37 -10.35 -20.37
CA ALA A 197 -12.46 -9.68 -19.08
C ALA A 197 -11.49 -8.50 -19.00
N VAL A 198 -11.89 -7.46 -18.26
CA VAL A 198 -11.08 -6.29 -17.92
C VAL A 198 -11.02 -6.17 -16.40
N ILE A 199 -9.81 -6.12 -15.82
CA ILE A 199 -9.60 -5.91 -14.38
C ILE A 199 -9.07 -4.50 -14.14
N LEU A 200 -9.84 -3.69 -13.41
CA LEU A 200 -9.45 -2.36 -12.95
C LEU A 200 -8.62 -2.46 -11.67
N ALA A 201 -7.35 -2.08 -11.76
CA ALA A 201 -6.36 -2.15 -10.70
C ALA A 201 -5.55 -0.85 -10.56
N THR A 202 -6.15 0.31 -10.88
CA THR A 202 -5.50 1.63 -10.91
C THR A 202 -5.18 2.20 -9.52
N GLY A 203 -5.73 1.61 -8.45
CA GLY A 203 -5.49 2.00 -7.08
C GLY A 203 -6.08 3.38 -6.72
N ALA A 204 -5.45 4.06 -5.75
CA ALA A 204 -5.85 5.38 -5.29
C ALA A 204 -4.58 6.23 -5.06
N VAL A 205 -4.24 7.05 -6.05
CA VAL A 205 -2.98 7.81 -6.12
C VAL A 205 -3.16 9.31 -5.85
N ALA A 206 -4.39 9.78 -5.65
CA ALA A 206 -4.67 11.16 -5.27
C ALA A 206 -4.78 11.27 -3.74
N GLY A 207 -3.95 12.08 -3.10
CA GLY A 207 -4.07 12.38 -1.67
C GLY A 207 -5.31 13.24 -1.39
N ARG A 208 -6.09 12.91 -0.35
CA ARG A 208 -7.20 13.74 0.09
C ARG A 208 -6.69 15.10 0.55
N ARG A 209 -7.30 16.17 0.06
CA ARG A 209 -6.96 17.55 0.45
C ARG A 209 -7.64 17.94 1.77
N LEU A 210 -7.06 18.92 2.47
CA LEU A 210 -7.69 19.50 3.65
C LEU A 210 -8.83 20.43 3.21
N THR A 211 -9.88 20.54 4.02
CA THR A 211 -11.05 21.40 3.76
C THR A 211 -10.97 22.69 4.58
N VAL A 212 -9.78 23.26 4.71
CA VAL A 212 -9.50 24.47 5.49
C VAL A 212 -9.03 25.61 4.58
N PRO A 213 -9.23 26.89 4.95
CA PRO A 213 -8.66 28.02 4.21
C PRO A 213 -7.14 27.91 4.04
N GLY A 214 -6.63 28.32 2.86
CA GLY A 214 -5.20 28.29 2.53
C GLY A 214 -4.65 26.92 2.09
N ASN A 215 -5.51 25.93 1.85
CA ASN A 215 -5.12 24.58 1.41
C ASN A 215 -4.41 24.56 0.04
N GLU A 216 -4.57 25.59 -0.78
CA GLU A 216 -3.94 25.77 -2.09
C GLU A 216 -2.51 26.35 -2.03
N LEU A 217 -2.06 26.83 -0.86
CA LEU A 217 -0.74 27.47 -0.71
C LEU A 217 0.40 26.49 -1.02
N ALA A 218 1.42 26.98 -1.73
CA ALA A 218 2.62 26.19 -2.00
C ALA A 218 3.35 25.85 -0.69
N GLY A 219 3.79 24.60 -0.54
CA GLY A 219 4.29 24.06 0.72
C GLY A 219 3.25 23.25 1.50
N ASN A 220 1.98 23.21 1.08
CA ASN A 220 1.01 22.22 1.53
C ASN A 220 0.93 21.07 0.52
N ILE A 221 1.52 19.92 0.85
CA ILE A 221 1.61 18.76 -0.04
C ILE A 221 1.05 17.50 0.61
N SER A 222 0.61 16.54 -0.18
CA SER A 222 0.16 15.23 0.30
C SER A 222 1.33 14.31 0.58
N GLY A 223 1.09 13.27 1.39
CA GLY A 223 2.08 12.19 1.58
C GLY A 223 2.46 11.49 0.27
N VAL A 224 1.54 11.41 -0.71
CA VAL A 224 1.83 10.84 -2.04
C VAL A 224 2.75 11.78 -2.84
N GLU A 225 2.53 13.09 -2.76
CA GLU A 225 3.42 14.09 -3.39
C GLU A 225 4.83 14.02 -2.75
N LEU A 226 4.93 13.93 -1.43
CA LEU A 226 6.24 13.76 -0.76
C LEU A 226 6.93 12.47 -1.21
N ALA A 227 6.22 11.34 -1.22
CA ALA A 227 6.78 10.06 -1.66
C ALA A 227 7.19 10.09 -3.14
N GLY A 228 6.36 10.70 -4.00
CA GLY A 228 6.66 10.89 -5.41
C GLY A 228 7.93 11.70 -5.62
N TRP A 229 8.09 12.80 -4.87
CA TRP A 229 9.30 13.63 -4.91
C TRP A 229 10.57 12.86 -4.58
N VAL A 230 10.61 12.20 -3.42
CA VAL A 230 11.83 11.49 -2.98
C VAL A 230 12.12 10.23 -3.80
N ASN A 231 11.12 9.69 -4.52
CA ASN A 231 11.31 8.60 -5.48
C ASN A 231 11.55 9.09 -6.93
N GLY A 232 11.58 10.39 -7.20
CA GLY A 232 11.84 10.94 -8.54
C GLY A 232 10.69 10.75 -9.53
N HIS A 233 9.47 10.63 -9.02
CA HIS A 233 8.27 10.34 -9.81
C HIS A 233 7.42 11.60 -10.01
N GLN A 234 6.74 11.67 -11.17
CA GLN A 234 5.82 12.77 -11.55
C GLN A 234 4.60 12.98 -10.64
N LEU A 235 4.41 12.13 -9.61
CA LEU A 235 3.44 12.38 -8.54
C LEU A 235 3.97 13.41 -7.53
N GLY A 236 5.27 13.72 -7.56
CA GLY A 236 5.87 14.75 -6.74
C GLY A 236 5.26 16.13 -6.98
N PRO A 237 5.46 17.07 -6.03
CA PRO A 237 5.05 18.45 -6.21
C PRO A 237 5.81 19.06 -7.40
N ARG A 238 5.18 20.03 -8.07
CA ARG A 238 5.78 20.72 -9.22
C ARG A 238 7.08 21.45 -8.89
N GLN A 239 7.27 21.82 -7.63
CA GLN A 239 8.47 22.47 -7.11
C GLN A 239 8.89 21.74 -5.84
N ALA A 240 10.21 21.70 -5.59
CA ALA A 240 10.73 21.13 -4.35
C ALA A 240 10.15 21.87 -3.13
N PRO A 241 9.79 21.16 -2.06
CA PRO A 241 9.28 21.78 -0.84
C PRO A 241 10.34 22.66 -0.19
N ASP A 242 9.91 23.78 0.40
CA ASP A 242 10.78 24.65 1.19
C ASP A 242 11.08 24.00 2.55
N LEU A 243 12.33 23.57 2.74
CA LEU A 243 12.81 22.97 3.99
C LEU A 243 13.69 23.93 4.81
N SER A 244 13.59 25.24 4.56
CA SER A 244 14.38 26.27 5.24
C SER A 244 13.89 26.61 6.65
N THR A 245 12.66 26.22 6.99
CA THR A 245 12.12 26.37 8.35
C THR A 245 12.52 25.20 9.25
N PRO A 246 12.73 25.42 10.56
CA PRO A 246 13.12 24.35 11.47
C PRO A 246 12.02 23.34 11.79
N ARG A 247 10.76 23.65 11.44
CA ARG A 247 9.58 22.84 11.72
C ARG A 247 8.83 22.48 10.44
N ALA A 248 8.46 21.21 10.31
CA ALA A 248 7.40 20.76 9.41
C ALA A 248 6.21 20.21 10.21
N VAL A 249 5.01 20.31 9.65
CA VAL A 249 3.78 19.79 10.25
C VAL A 249 3.20 18.69 9.38
N VAL A 250 2.89 17.54 9.98
CA VAL A 250 2.28 16.41 9.28
C VAL A 250 0.86 16.22 9.81
N ILE A 251 -0.15 16.27 8.95
CA ILE A 251 -1.55 16.06 9.34
C ILE A 251 -1.94 14.61 9.07
N GLY A 252 -2.38 13.90 10.11
CA GLY A 252 -2.73 12.49 10.06
C GLY A 252 -1.81 11.63 10.93
N ASN A 253 -2.33 10.50 11.41
CA ASN A 253 -1.66 9.59 12.34
C ASN A 253 -1.58 8.15 11.78
N GLY A 254 -1.30 8.01 10.49
CA GLY A 254 -1.08 6.74 9.79
C GLY A 254 0.38 6.49 9.43
N ASN A 255 0.69 5.33 8.82
CA ASN A 255 2.06 4.99 8.42
C ASN A 255 2.70 6.02 7.50
N VAL A 256 1.94 6.58 6.56
CA VAL A 256 2.43 7.64 5.64
C VAL A 256 2.87 8.89 6.42
N ALA A 257 2.23 9.20 7.54
CA ALA A 257 2.63 10.33 8.39
C ALA A 257 3.97 10.06 9.09
N LEU A 258 4.16 8.85 9.59
CA LEU A 258 5.44 8.42 10.19
C LEU A 258 6.56 8.37 9.16
N ASP A 259 6.27 7.87 7.96
CA ASP A 259 7.22 7.83 6.85
C ASP A 259 7.64 9.25 6.43
N ALA A 260 6.69 10.19 6.34
CA ALA A 260 6.96 11.59 6.08
C ALA A 260 7.85 12.21 7.17
N ALA A 261 7.53 11.99 8.45
CA ALA A 261 8.35 12.48 9.54
C ALA A 261 9.77 11.90 9.51
N ARG A 262 9.90 10.60 9.23
CA ARG A 262 11.19 9.90 9.18
C ARG A 262 12.08 10.46 8.08
N ILE A 263 11.60 10.52 6.83
CA ILE A 263 12.42 11.00 5.70
C ILE A 263 12.84 12.47 5.86
N LEU A 264 11.99 13.31 6.45
CA LEU A 264 12.30 14.72 6.71
C LEU A 264 13.33 14.92 7.84
N LEU A 265 13.42 13.95 8.76
CA LEU A 265 14.33 13.99 9.90
C LEU A 265 15.60 13.14 9.72
N LEU A 266 15.72 12.33 8.67
CA LEU A 266 16.92 11.51 8.47
C LEU A 266 18.22 12.36 8.46
N PRO A 267 19.27 11.95 9.19
CA PRO A 267 20.56 12.61 9.13
C PRO A 267 21.18 12.54 7.72
N PRO A 268 21.99 13.52 7.30
CA PRO A 268 22.64 13.53 5.98
C PRO A 268 23.42 12.26 5.64
N ARG A 269 24.05 11.62 6.63
CA ARG A 269 24.76 10.34 6.48
C ARG A 269 23.82 9.21 6.04
N GLU A 270 22.64 9.12 6.64
CA GLU A 270 21.64 8.10 6.29
C GLU A 270 21.02 8.40 4.92
N LEU A 271 20.73 9.68 4.65
CA LEU A 271 20.25 10.13 3.35
C LEU A 271 21.24 9.79 2.21
N SER A 272 22.56 9.88 2.46
CA SER A 272 23.56 9.62 1.41
C SER A 272 23.63 8.16 0.96
N ALA A 273 23.12 7.24 1.78
CA ALA A 273 23.02 5.83 1.45
C ALA A 273 21.76 5.51 0.62
N LEU A 274 20.83 6.47 0.48
CA LEU A 274 19.59 6.28 -0.26
C LEU A 274 19.77 6.65 -1.73
N ALA A 275 19.14 5.89 -2.62
CA ALA A 275 19.04 6.21 -4.03
C ALA A 275 18.00 7.32 -4.27
N LEU A 276 18.35 8.56 -3.91
CA LEU A 276 17.52 9.75 -4.09
C LEU A 276 17.79 10.44 -5.43
N PRO A 277 16.78 11.03 -6.08
CA PRO A 277 16.97 12.01 -7.15
C PRO A 277 17.87 13.17 -6.70
N ALA A 278 18.62 13.76 -7.63
CA ALA A 278 19.60 14.80 -7.31
C ALA A 278 18.97 16.05 -6.65
N ASP A 279 17.77 16.44 -7.05
CA ASP A 279 17.02 17.57 -6.49
C ASP A 279 16.51 17.27 -5.07
N ALA A 280 15.99 16.05 -4.85
CA ALA A 280 15.54 15.60 -3.54
C ALA A 280 16.70 15.49 -2.56
N TRP A 281 17.82 14.88 -2.97
CA TRP A 281 19.05 14.82 -2.19
C TRP A 281 19.54 16.21 -1.79
N LYS A 282 19.69 17.13 -2.75
CA LYS A 282 20.20 18.48 -2.49
C LYS A 282 19.33 19.21 -1.46
N THR A 283 18.02 19.13 -1.63
CA THR A 283 17.05 19.80 -0.76
C THR A 283 17.04 19.19 0.65
N LEU A 284 17.02 17.86 0.77
CA LEU A 284 17.04 17.16 2.06
C LEU A 284 18.37 17.36 2.81
N ALA A 285 19.50 17.31 2.10
CA ALA A 285 20.83 17.51 2.69
C ALA A 285 21.01 18.93 3.25
N GLN A 286 20.33 19.93 2.67
CA GLN A 286 20.35 21.33 3.11
C GLN A 286 19.20 21.67 4.07
N SER A 287 18.37 20.69 4.43
CA SER A 287 17.18 20.88 5.28
C SER A 287 17.54 21.44 6.66
N ARG A 288 16.82 22.49 7.04
CA ARG A 288 16.85 23.05 8.39
C ARG A 288 15.83 22.39 9.31
N ILE A 289 15.00 21.48 8.81
CA ILE A 289 14.01 20.78 9.63
C ILE A 289 14.73 19.98 10.74
N ARG A 290 14.31 20.22 11.97
CA ARG A 290 14.74 19.56 13.19
C ARG A 290 13.55 19.05 13.99
N GLU A 291 12.38 19.61 13.75
CA GLU A 291 11.14 19.17 14.37
C GLU A 291 10.09 18.81 13.32
N VAL A 292 9.47 17.65 13.50
CA VAL A 292 8.23 17.29 12.79
C VAL A 292 7.11 17.11 13.80
N VAL A 293 6.04 17.89 13.66
CA VAL A 293 4.84 17.79 14.49
C VAL A 293 3.78 16.97 13.77
N ILE A 294 3.48 15.78 14.27
CA ILE A 294 2.42 14.91 13.76
C ILE A 294 1.12 15.24 14.48
N VAL A 295 0.12 15.71 13.75
CA VAL A 295 -1.17 16.17 14.26
C VAL A 295 -2.25 15.14 13.96
N GLY A 296 -2.86 14.61 15.01
CA GLY A 296 -3.98 13.68 14.95
C GLY A 296 -5.24 14.27 15.58
N ARG A 297 -6.35 14.29 14.84
CA ARG A 297 -7.65 14.81 15.33
C ARG A 297 -8.30 13.98 16.43
N ARG A 298 -7.89 12.71 16.58
CA ARG A 298 -8.36 11.77 17.61
C ARG A 298 -7.21 11.43 18.57
N GLY A 299 -7.46 10.56 19.54
CA GLY A 299 -6.49 10.15 20.53
C GLY A 299 -5.47 9.11 20.03
N PRO A 300 -4.51 8.73 20.88
CA PRO A 300 -3.51 7.70 20.59
C PRO A 300 -4.10 6.33 20.27
N ARG A 301 -5.23 5.98 20.89
CA ARG A 301 -5.91 4.68 20.68
C ARG A 301 -6.52 4.56 19.29
N GLU A 302 -6.84 5.68 18.63
CA GLU A 302 -7.38 5.71 17.27
C GLU A 302 -6.32 6.00 16.20
N ALA A 303 -5.04 5.89 16.57
CA ALA A 303 -3.93 5.96 15.63
C ALA A 303 -4.01 4.83 14.59
N ALA A 304 -3.73 5.16 13.34
CA ALA A 304 -3.76 4.23 12.21
C ALA A 304 -2.35 3.77 11.78
N PHE A 305 -1.30 4.27 12.44
CA PHE A 305 0.05 3.76 12.23
C PHE A 305 0.21 2.41 12.90
N THR A 306 1.08 1.58 12.33
CA THR A 306 1.43 0.29 12.91
C THR A 306 2.62 0.43 13.85
N ALA A 307 2.67 -0.39 14.88
CA ALA A 307 3.77 -0.40 15.85
C ALA A 307 5.13 -0.67 15.18
N SER A 308 5.15 -1.44 14.08
CA SER A 308 6.33 -1.67 13.24
C SER A 308 6.91 -0.37 12.65
N THR A 309 6.06 0.52 12.13
CA THR A 309 6.49 1.79 11.54
C THR A 309 6.93 2.79 12.61
N LEU A 310 6.31 2.76 13.79
CA LEU A 310 6.78 3.54 14.94
C LEU A 310 8.13 3.03 15.46
N ARG A 311 8.32 1.71 15.60
CA ARG A 311 9.60 1.12 15.98
C ARG A 311 10.72 1.41 14.98
N ALA A 312 10.41 1.71 13.72
CA ALA A 312 11.44 2.08 12.75
C ALA A 312 12.28 3.30 13.19
N PHE A 313 11.74 4.19 14.05
CA PHE A 313 12.52 5.29 14.63
C PHE A 313 13.66 4.81 15.56
N SER A 314 13.57 3.62 16.16
CA SER A 314 14.66 3.09 17.00
C SER A 314 15.95 2.76 16.22
N ARG A 315 15.85 2.69 14.88
CA ARG A 315 17.02 2.56 13.98
C ARG A 315 17.83 3.86 13.92
N TYR A 316 17.24 4.98 14.34
CA TYR A 316 17.80 6.32 14.24
C TYR A 316 17.85 6.96 15.64
N PRO A 317 18.84 6.61 16.49
CA PRO A 317 18.90 7.09 17.88
C PRO A 317 19.02 8.61 18.00
N ASP A 318 19.44 9.30 16.94
CA ASP A 318 19.53 10.76 16.86
C ASP A 318 18.15 11.44 16.71
N ILE A 319 17.08 10.67 16.52
CA ILE A 319 15.70 11.18 16.41
C ILE A 319 14.93 10.85 17.69
N ALA A 320 14.69 11.87 18.51
CA ALA A 320 13.84 11.76 19.69
C ALA A 320 12.36 11.64 19.31
N VAL A 321 11.60 10.86 20.07
CA VAL A 321 10.15 10.67 19.89
C VAL A 321 9.43 11.19 21.12
N HIS A 322 8.65 12.26 20.98
CA HIS A 322 7.90 12.89 22.07
C HIS A 322 6.39 12.72 21.87
N VAL A 323 5.69 12.27 22.91
CA VAL A 323 4.22 12.07 22.89
C VAL A 323 3.56 13.12 23.78
N ASP A 324 2.40 13.63 23.34
CA ASP A 324 1.65 14.69 24.03
C ASP A 324 2.53 15.89 24.37
N ALA A 325 3.35 16.30 23.40
CA ALA A 325 4.21 17.48 23.56
C ALA A 325 3.32 18.69 23.90
N GLY A 326 3.61 19.31 25.05
CA GLY A 326 2.84 20.41 25.63
C GLY A 326 2.86 21.70 24.79
N PRO A 327 2.75 22.88 25.43
CA PRO A 327 2.72 24.15 24.70
C PRO A 327 3.94 24.29 23.77
N ASP A 328 3.79 25.05 22.69
CA ASP A 328 4.84 25.16 21.68
C ASP A 328 6.12 25.76 22.29
N GLU A 329 7.19 24.97 22.28
CA GLU A 329 8.53 25.36 22.73
C GLU A 329 9.38 25.73 21.51
N PRO A 330 10.37 26.64 21.67
CA PRO A 330 11.33 26.93 20.61
C PRO A 330 12.00 25.64 20.10
N VAL A 331 12.11 25.51 18.78
CA VAL A 331 12.76 24.34 18.17
C VAL A 331 14.24 24.30 18.55
N ASN A 332 14.67 23.21 19.20
CA ASN A 332 16.07 22.94 19.41
C ASN A 332 16.73 22.53 18.08
N LEU A 333 17.74 23.28 17.63
CA LEU A 333 18.38 23.03 16.33
C LEU A 333 19.45 21.93 16.37
N ASP A 334 19.88 21.53 17.56
CA ASP A 334 20.90 20.51 17.79
C ASP A 334 20.32 19.09 17.86
N THR A 335 19.02 18.98 18.07
CA THR A 335 18.31 17.69 18.15
C THR A 335 17.35 17.51 17.00
N ARG A 336 17.01 16.25 16.69
CA ARG A 336 15.93 15.91 15.76
C ARG A 336 14.81 15.29 16.56
N VAL A 337 13.59 15.78 16.39
CA VAL A 337 12.46 15.33 17.19
C VAL A 337 11.20 15.16 16.35
N VAL A 338 10.50 14.06 16.56
CA VAL A 338 9.12 13.89 16.14
C VAL A 338 8.21 14.08 17.36
N LYS A 339 7.28 15.03 17.27
CA LYS A 339 6.30 15.35 18.32
C LYS A 339 4.91 14.88 17.88
N PHE A 340 4.25 14.07 18.71
CA PHE A 340 2.85 13.71 18.50
C PHE A 340 1.93 14.68 19.24
N ARG A 341 0.97 15.25 18.53
CA ARG A 341 -0.14 16.05 19.07
C ARG A 341 -1.46 15.40 18.71
N PHE A 342 -2.11 14.79 19.70
CA PHE A 342 -3.43 14.17 19.56
C PHE A 342 -4.54 15.15 19.90
N TRP A 343 -5.78 14.77 19.60
CA TRP A 343 -6.97 15.61 19.78
C TRP A 343 -6.80 17.03 19.22
N THR A 344 -6.15 17.14 18.07
CA THR A 344 -5.79 18.42 17.45
C THR A 344 -6.10 18.37 15.96
N GLU A 345 -6.72 19.41 15.43
CA GLU A 345 -7.05 19.52 14.01
C GLU A 345 -6.69 20.89 13.42
N PRO A 346 -6.41 20.96 12.10
CA PRO A 346 -6.13 22.23 11.46
C PRO A 346 -7.40 23.06 11.26
N LEU A 347 -7.32 24.36 11.53
CA LEU A 347 -8.35 25.35 11.27
C LEU A 347 -8.10 26.16 10.00
N ALA A 348 -6.85 26.54 9.75
CA ALA A 348 -6.44 27.31 8.57
C ALA A 348 -4.94 27.17 8.32
N ILE A 349 -4.55 27.35 7.07
CA ILE A 349 -3.16 27.50 6.64
C ILE A 349 -2.97 28.95 6.22
N VAL A 350 -1.92 29.60 6.71
CA VAL A 350 -1.73 31.05 6.49
C VAL A 350 -0.40 31.32 5.80
N GLY A 351 -0.47 32.20 4.81
CA GLY A 351 0.63 32.63 3.96
C GLY A 351 0.11 33.49 2.80
N GLU A 352 1.00 34.07 2.02
CA GLU A 352 0.63 34.85 0.82
C GLU A 352 0.60 33.93 -0.41
N SER A 353 1.77 33.47 -0.86
CA SER A 353 1.93 32.52 -1.96
C SER A 353 2.42 31.13 -1.49
N THR A 354 3.05 31.09 -0.32
CA THR A 354 3.61 29.88 0.30
C THR A 354 3.16 29.78 1.74
N VAL A 355 3.09 28.56 2.28
CA VAL A 355 2.82 28.30 3.68
C VAL A 355 3.84 29.03 4.56
N ARG A 356 3.35 29.72 5.62
CA ARG A 356 4.18 30.34 6.66
C ARG A 356 3.83 29.85 8.06
N GLN A 357 2.58 29.48 8.26
CA GLN A 357 2.09 28.98 9.55
C GLN A 357 0.82 28.16 9.35
N ILE A 358 0.51 27.32 10.33
CA ILE A 358 -0.74 26.58 10.43
C ILE A 358 -1.42 26.92 11.75
N ILE A 359 -2.73 27.16 11.68
CA ILE A 359 -3.57 27.36 12.86
C ILE A 359 -4.19 26.02 13.21
N LEU A 360 -3.98 25.58 14.44
CA LEU A 360 -4.49 24.33 15.00
C LEU A 360 -5.48 24.64 16.13
N THR A 361 -6.41 23.74 16.38
CA THR A 361 -7.25 23.80 17.58
C THR A 361 -7.40 22.42 18.21
N SER A 362 -7.64 22.40 19.52
CA SER A 362 -7.95 21.16 20.21
C SER A 362 -9.38 20.71 19.88
N THR A 363 -9.54 19.45 19.49
CA THR A 363 -10.85 18.83 19.30
C THR A 363 -11.57 18.57 20.62
N ALA A 364 -10.84 18.56 21.75
CA ALA A 364 -11.41 18.44 23.09
C ALA A 364 -11.77 19.80 23.71
N ARG A 365 -11.03 20.87 23.37
CA ARG A 365 -11.24 22.25 23.87
C ARG A 365 -10.95 23.29 22.78
N PRO A 366 -11.89 23.54 21.86
CA PRO A 366 -11.64 24.32 20.64
C PRO A 366 -11.49 25.84 20.87
N GLU A 367 -11.59 26.29 22.11
CA GLU A 367 -11.73 27.71 22.47
C GLU A 367 -10.45 28.53 22.30
N LYS A 368 -9.28 27.89 22.18
CA LYS A 368 -7.99 28.57 22.03
C LYS A 368 -7.17 27.98 20.88
N PRO A 369 -7.31 28.53 19.67
CA PRO A 369 -6.44 28.17 18.55
C PRO A 369 -4.97 28.48 18.85
N GLU A 370 -4.09 27.61 18.40
CA GLU A 370 -2.64 27.76 18.45
C GLU A 370 -2.10 27.98 17.04
N THR A 371 -1.08 28.81 16.90
CA THR A 371 -0.41 29.04 15.61
C THR A 371 0.99 28.47 15.65
N LEU A 372 1.32 27.59 14.70
CA LEU A 372 2.64 27.02 14.55
C LEU A 372 3.32 27.57 13.28
N PRO A 373 4.47 28.25 13.41
CA PRO A 373 5.29 28.63 12.25
C PRO A 373 5.81 27.38 11.52
N THR A 374 5.62 27.31 10.21
CA THR A 374 6.13 26.21 9.37
C THR A 374 6.13 26.60 7.90
N GLY A 375 7.12 26.13 7.13
CA GLY A 375 7.17 26.28 5.67
C GLY A 375 6.64 25.06 4.91
N LEU A 376 6.37 23.95 5.62
CA LEU A 376 5.97 22.69 5.02
C LEU A 376 4.87 22.01 5.84
N ILE A 377 3.76 21.75 5.18
CA ILE A 377 2.68 20.89 5.67
C ILE A 377 2.60 19.65 4.78
N VAL A 378 2.64 18.47 5.40
CA VAL A 378 2.41 17.19 4.71
C VAL A 378 1.10 16.59 5.21
N HIS A 379 0.06 16.56 4.36
CA HIS A 379 -1.21 15.95 4.73
C HIS A 379 -1.25 14.46 4.29
N ALA A 380 -1.37 13.59 5.29
CA ALA A 380 -1.39 12.13 5.19
C ALA A 380 -2.74 11.57 5.71
N ILE A 381 -3.84 12.17 5.24
CA ILE A 381 -5.22 11.89 5.69
C ILE A 381 -5.98 10.88 4.81
N GLY A 382 -5.23 10.04 4.09
CA GLY A 382 -5.73 9.02 3.17
C GLY A 382 -5.81 9.49 1.72
N ASN A 383 -6.12 8.55 0.84
CA ASN A 383 -6.21 8.78 -0.61
C ASN A 383 -7.68 8.72 -1.09
N THR A 384 -7.90 9.20 -2.30
CA THR A 384 -9.18 9.15 -3.01
C THR A 384 -9.05 8.23 -4.20
N VAL A 385 -10.05 7.37 -4.40
CA VAL A 385 -10.18 6.59 -5.62
C VAL A 385 -10.70 7.48 -6.74
N ASP A 386 -10.21 7.25 -7.95
CA ASP A 386 -10.65 7.92 -9.17
C ASP A 386 -10.90 6.81 -10.21
N PRO A 387 -12.05 6.11 -10.13
CA PRO A 387 -12.32 5.00 -11.03
C PRO A 387 -12.48 5.50 -12.46
N PRO A 388 -12.00 4.75 -13.47
CA PRO A 388 -12.36 5.04 -14.84
C PRO A 388 -13.86 4.81 -15.05
N ALA A 389 -14.50 5.63 -15.88
CA ALA A 389 -15.88 5.48 -16.35
C ALA A 389 -16.99 5.60 -15.28
N ASP A 390 -17.16 6.75 -14.60
CA ASP A 390 -18.29 7.13 -13.72
C ASP A 390 -18.86 5.99 -12.83
N LEU A 391 -18.03 5.01 -12.47
CA LEU A 391 -18.48 3.80 -11.81
C LEU A 391 -19.01 4.17 -10.43
N ALA A 392 -20.18 3.63 -10.11
CA ALA A 392 -20.80 3.90 -8.83
C ALA A 392 -19.87 3.47 -7.68
N LEU A 393 -19.55 4.43 -6.81
CA LEU A 393 -18.81 4.20 -5.59
C LEU A 393 -19.78 3.89 -4.45
N ASP A 394 -19.37 2.98 -3.58
CA ASP A 394 -19.99 2.75 -2.29
C ASP A 394 -19.68 3.93 -1.36
N HIS A 395 -20.71 4.51 -0.75
CA HIS A 395 -20.58 5.74 0.04
C HIS A 395 -19.71 5.57 1.29
N ASP A 396 -19.74 4.38 1.92
CA ASP A 396 -19.06 4.13 3.19
C ASP A 396 -17.58 3.81 2.99
N THR A 397 -17.29 2.98 1.99
CA THR A 397 -15.95 2.46 1.74
C THR A 397 -15.18 3.29 0.71
N GLY A 398 -15.88 4.03 -0.15
CA GLY A 398 -15.29 4.66 -1.33
C GLY A 398 -14.73 3.64 -2.31
N ALA A 399 -15.19 2.39 -2.31
CA ALA A 399 -14.82 1.37 -3.28
C ALA A 399 -15.80 1.37 -4.46
N VAL A 400 -15.36 0.89 -5.62
CA VAL A 400 -16.28 0.61 -6.74
C VAL A 400 -17.26 -0.48 -6.30
N ARG A 401 -18.56 -0.29 -6.55
CA ARG A 401 -19.59 -1.27 -6.18
C ARG A 401 -19.36 -2.59 -6.94
N HIS A 402 -19.19 -3.68 -6.20
CA HIS A 402 -18.84 -4.99 -6.77
C HIS A 402 -19.40 -6.16 -5.95
N ARG A 403 -19.35 -7.38 -6.49
CA ARG A 403 -19.53 -8.66 -5.77
C ARG A 403 -18.35 -9.60 -6.05
N ALA A 404 -17.54 -9.90 -5.03
CA ALA A 404 -16.30 -10.69 -5.18
C ALA A 404 -15.35 -10.17 -6.29
N GLY A 405 -15.32 -8.85 -6.51
CA GLY A 405 -14.56 -8.22 -7.60
C GLY A 405 -15.30 -8.06 -8.93
N ARG A 406 -16.47 -8.69 -9.15
CA ARG A 406 -17.34 -8.43 -10.32
C ARG A 406 -18.02 -7.08 -10.18
N VAL A 407 -17.79 -6.14 -11.10
CA VAL A 407 -18.44 -4.81 -11.04
C VAL A 407 -19.95 -4.98 -11.25
N ILE A 408 -20.75 -4.31 -10.42
CA ILE A 408 -22.21 -4.37 -10.54
C ILE A 408 -22.64 -3.70 -11.84
N ASP A 409 -23.58 -4.30 -12.56
CA ASP A 409 -24.13 -3.81 -13.84
C ASP A 409 -23.12 -3.65 -15.00
N ALA A 410 -21.93 -4.28 -14.90
CA ALA A 410 -20.90 -4.24 -15.94
C ALA A 410 -20.27 -5.63 -16.19
N THR A 411 -20.92 -6.46 -17.02
CA THR A 411 -20.45 -7.81 -17.34
C THR A 411 -19.06 -7.79 -18.01
N GLY A 412 -18.16 -8.64 -17.52
CA GLY A 412 -16.77 -8.70 -18.00
C GLY A 412 -15.84 -7.65 -17.36
N LEU A 413 -16.37 -6.72 -16.57
CA LEU A 413 -15.57 -5.74 -15.83
C LEU A 413 -15.39 -6.16 -14.37
N TYR A 414 -14.15 -6.07 -13.89
CA TYR A 414 -13.75 -6.48 -12.56
C TYR A 414 -12.90 -5.41 -11.88
N VAL A 415 -12.80 -5.46 -10.56
CA VAL A 415 -11.98 -4.55 -9.76
C VAL A 415 -11.06 -5.34 -8.83
N ALA A 416 -9.88 -4.78 -8.53
CA ALA A 416 -8.92 -5.33 -7.57
C ALA A 416 -8.24 -4.22 -6.76
N GLY A 417 -7.63 -4.61 -5.64
CA GLY A 417 -6.84 -3.70 -4.80
C GLY A 417 -7.67 -2.59 -4.15
N TRP A 418 -7.12 -1.37 -4.12
CA TRP A 418 -7.78 -0.23 -3.46
C TRP A 418 -9.03 0.26 -4.17
N LEU A 419 -9.20 0.05 -5.48
CA LEU A 419 -10.48 0.29 -6.14
C LEU A 419 -11.59 -0.63 -5.61
N LYS A 420 -11.21 -1.86 -5.22
CA LYS A 420 -12.13 -2.88 -4.70
C LYS A 420 -12.41 -2.71 -3.21
N ARG A 421 -11.41 -2.30 -2.40
CA ARG A 421 -11.51 -2.32 -0.93
C ARG A 421 -11.47 -0.94 -0.26
N GLY A 422 -11.27 0.12 -1.04
CA GLY A 422 -10.83 1.42 -0.54
C GLY A 422 -9.32 1.46 -0.20
N PRO A 423 -8.75 2.65 -0.01
CA PRO A 423 -7.31 2.86 0.11
C PRO A 423 -6.78 2.57 1.53
N ARG A 424 -6.94 1.33 1.98
CA ARG A 424 -6.48 0.85 3.29
C ARG A 424 -5.72 -0.48 3.20
N GLY A 425 -4.80 -0.66 4.15
CA GLY A 425 -3.98 -1.87 4.30
C GLY A 425 -2.62 -1.83 3.57
N LYS A 426 -1.70 -2.70 4.00
CA LYS A 426 -0.34 -2.87 3.45
C LYS A 426 -0.35 -3.45 2.02
N ILE A 427 0.82 -3.63 1.42
CA ILE A 427 0.95 -4.21 0.06
C ILE A 427 0.28 -5.58 -0.02
N GLY A 428 0.51 -6.44 0.97
CA GLY A 428 0.15 -7.83 0.87
C GLY A 428 -1.33 -8.17 1.03
N VAL A 429 -2.14 -7.28 1.62
CA VAL A 429 -3.61 -7.44 1.59
C VAL A 429 -4.19 -7.41 0.17
N ASN A 430 -3.40 -6.92 -0.81
CA ASN A 430 -3.79 -6.96 -2.21
C ASN A 430 -3.67 -8.36 -2.82
N ARG A 431 -2.86 -9.29 -2.27
CA ARG A 431 -2.76 -10.65 -2.82
C ARG A 431 -4.07 -11.43 -2.70
N PRO A 432 -4.63 -11.69 -1.49
CA PRO A 432 -5.90 -12.41 -1.38
C PRO A 432 -7.06 -11.66 -2.06
N CYS A 433 -7.06 -10.32 -2.00
CA CYS A 433 -8.01 -9.47 -2.70
C CYS A 433 -8.01 -9.71 -4.23
N SER A 434 -6.82 -9.76 -4.83
CA SER A 434 -6.64 -9.94 -6.28
C SER A 434 -6.87 -11.39 -6.69
N ARG A 435 -6.54 -12.35 -5.83
CA ARG A 435 -6.89 -13.77 -6.00
C ARG A 435 -8.40 -13.97 -6.11
N GLU A 436 -9.19 -13.40 -5.21
CA GLU A 436 -10.66 -13.50 -5.28
C GLU A 436 -11.21 -12.95 -6.61
N THR A 437 -10.65 -11.84 -7.09
CA THR A 437 -11.01 -11.27 -8.39
C THR A 437 -10.61 -12.20 -9.54
N ALA A 438 -9.39 -12.74 -9.54
CA ALA A 438 -8.91 -13.68 -10.55
C ALA A 438 -9.76 -14.96 -10.60
N LEU A 439 -10.13 -15.52 -9.44
CA LEU A 439 -11.03 -16.67 -9.34
C LEU A 439 -12.38 -16.38 -9.97
N SER A 440 -12.95 -15.19 -9.70
CA SER A 440 -14.22 -14.76 -10.30
C SER A 440 -14.15 -14.69 -11.84
N VAL A 441 -13.05 -14.16 -12.39
CA VAL A 441 -12.83 -14.14 -13.85
C VAL A 441 -12.78 -15.56 -14.42
N LEU A 442 -12.07 -16.47 -13.77
CA LEU A 442 -11.92 -17.86 -14.21
C LEU A 442 -13.24 -18.63 -14.16
N GLU A 443 -14.03 -18.44 -13.10
CA GLU A 443 -15.37 -18.99 -12.96
C GLU A 443 -16.29 -18.52 -14.09
N ASP A 444 -16.34 -17.21 -14.33
CA ASP A 444 -17.24 -16.62 -15.33
C ASP A 444 -16.84 -17.08 -16.75
N PHE A 445 -15.54 -17.22 -17.03
CA PHE A 445 -15.05 -17.74 -18.31
C PHE A 445 -15.40 -19.23 -18.50
N ARG A 446 -15.22 -20.06 -17.46
CA ARG A 446 -15.58 -21.48 -17.48
C ARG A 446 -17.08 -21.67 -17.73
N ASP A 447 -17.89 -20.83 -17.10
CA ASP A 447 -19.35 -20.94 -17.12
C ASP A 447 -19.96 -20.30 -18.39
N GLY A 448 -19.14 -19.63 -19.20
CA GLY A 448 -19.56 -19.03 -20.48
C GLY A 448 -20.30 -17.70 -20.31
N LEU A 449 -20.07 -17.00 -19.19
CA LEU A 449 -20.75 -15.76 -18.81
C LEU A 449 -20.06 -14.51 -19.37
N LEU A 450 -18.86 -14.65 -19.94
CA LEU A 450 -18.09 -13.51 -20.44
C LEU A 450 -18.49 -13.08 -21.87
N PRO A 451 -18.36 -11.79 -22.19
CA PRO A 451 -18.60 -11.27 -23.54
C PRO A 451 -17.83 -12.06 -24.61
N GLY A 452 -18.45 -12.23 -25.78
CA GLY A 452 -17.86 -12.91 -26.93
C GLY A 452 -17.84 -14.46 -26.87
N GLN A 453 -18.18 -15.10 -25.75
CA GLN A 453 -18.22 -16.57 -25.67
C GLN A 453 -19.50 -17.19 -26.27
N ALA A 454 -20.61 -16.44 -26.32
CA ALA A 454 -21.90 -16.92 -26.86
C ALA A 454 -21.83 -17.30 -28.36
N ASN A 455 -20.96 -16.65 -29.15
CA ASN A 455 -20.80 -16.94 -30.58
C ASN A 455 -20.03 -18.24 -30.85
N HIS A 456 -19.19 -18.73 -29.92
CA HIS A 456 -18.45 -19.97 -30.11
C HIS A 456 -19.28 -21.23 -29.83
N ARG A 457 -20.31 -21.18 -28.97
CA ARG A 457 -21.20 -22.33 -28.73
C ARG A 457 -22.20 -22.55 -29.88
N ARG A 458 -22.77 -21.48 -30.46
CA ARG A 458 -23.72 -21.59 -31.60
C ARG A 458 -23.08 -22.10 -32.89
N ASN A 459 -21.83 -21.73 -33.18
CA ASN A 459 -21.14 -22.24 -34.38
C ASN A 459 -20.71 -23.72 -34.29
N ARG A 460 -20.81 -24.35 -33.11
CA ARG A 460 -20.55 -25.79 -32.95
C ARG A 460 -21.80 -26.66 -33.06
N SER A 461 -22.98 -26.15 -32.71
CA SER A 461 -24.24 -26.91 -32.86
C SER A 461 -24.71 -27.05 -34.31
N VAL A 462 -24.13 -26.30 -35.25
CA VAL A 462 -24.44 -26.37 -36.68
C VAL A 462 -23.45 -27.28 -37.45
N ARG A 463 -22.42 -27.82 -36.77
CA ARG A 463 -21.43 -28.76 -37.35
C ARG A 463 -21.34 -30.08 -36.57
N GLY A 464 -22.41 -30.45 -35.88
CA GLY A 464 -22.55 -31.73 -35.15
C GLY A 464 -23.39 -32.71 -35.95
#